data_AF-A0A7C6WLN3-F1
#
_entry.id   AF-A0A7C6WLN3-F1
#
_cell.length_a   1.000
_cell.length_b   1.000
_cell.length_c   1.000
_cell.angle_alpha   90.00
_cell.angle_beta   90.00
_cell.angle_gamma   90.00
#
_symmetry.space_group_name_H-M   'P 1'
#
loop_
_entity.id
_entity.type
_entity.pdbx_description
1 polymer ?
#
loop_
_entity_poly.entity_id
_entity_poly.type
_entity_poly.pdbx_seq_one_letter_code
_entity_poly.pdbx_strand_id
1 'polypeptide(L)'
;MTKEKEKVALATVIVSLEIRERLQVANLMPERGNFLEMLVGKHIQKKLELSSEEVETIGLKNNQSGVTWDATKEFDKDIELTGTEIEFLKSRINALSETNDLPFSMIGLCEKVMAN
;
A
#
# COMPACT_ATOMS: atom_id res chain seq x y z
N MET A 1 27.31 -26.80 15.65
CA MET A 1 26.48 -26.07 16.63
C MET A 1 26.05 -24.76 15.99
N THR A 2 25.06 -24.89 15.13
CA THR A 2 24.48 -23.82 14.32
C THR A 2 23.54 -23.05 15.22
N LYS A 3 23.87 -21.79 15.53
CA LYS A 3 22.92 -20.89 16.18
C LYS A 3 21.78 -20.67 15.19
N GLU A 4 20.70 -21.42 15.37
CA GLU A 4 19.39 -21.08 14.84
C GLU A 4 19.17 -19.61 15.16
N LYS A 5 19.15 -18.80 14.11
CA LYS A 5 18.84 -17.39 14.17
C LYS A 5 17.48 -17.28 14.83
N GLU A 6 17.50 -16.73 16.02
CA GLU A 6 16.36 -16.33 16.82
C GLU A 6 15.38 -15.58 15.92
N LYS A 7 14.39 -16.31 15.41
CA LYS A 7 13.36 -15.79 14.53
C LYS A 7 12.40 -15.07 15.45
N VAL A 8 12.69 -13.80 15.75
CA VAL A 8 11.67 -12.89 16.29
C VAL A 8 10.60 -12.84 15.22
N ALA A 9 9.54 -13.63 15.38
CA ALA A 9 8.38 -13.58 14.53
C ALA A 9 7.70 -12.22 14.79
N LEU A 10 8.12 -11.21 14.05
CA LEU A 10 7.36 -9.97 13.94
C LEU A 10 5.98 -10.38 13.40
N ALA A 11 4.91 -10.00 14.09
CA ALA A 11 3.56 -10.23 13.58
C ALA A 11 3.45 -9.54 12.21
N THR A 12 3.23 -10.34 11.17
CA THR A 12 2.97 -9.87 9.82
C THR A 12 1.52 -10.11 9.46
N VAL A 13 0.98 -9.18 8.68
CA VAL A 13 -0.38 -9.13 8.18
C VAL A 13 -0.30 -9.26 6.67
N ILE A 14 -1.17 -10.08 6.09
CA ILE A 14 -1.29 -10.21 4.64
C ILE A 14 -2.53 -9.42 4.21
N VAL A 15 -2.34 -8.45 3.31
CA VAL A 15 -3.44 -7.67 2.74
C VAL A 15 -3.47 -7.91 1.23
N SER A 16 -4.63 -8.31 0.71
CA SER A 16 -4.83 -8.56 -0.72
C SER A 16 -5.32 -7.28 -1.40
N LEU A 17 -4.48 -6.70 -2.26
CA LEU A 17 -4.72 -5.39 -2.89
C LEU A 17 -4.76 -5.49 -4.42
N GLU A 18 -5.77 -4.89 -5.03
CA GLU A 18 -5.85 -4.73 -6.49
C GLU A 18 -4.90 -3.61 -6.96
N ILE A 19 -4.72 -3.50 -8.28
CA ILE A 19 -3.82 -2.49 -8.86
C ILE A 19 -4.20 -1.08 -8.43
N ARG A 20 -5.49 -0.74 -8.49
CA ARG A 20 -5.98 0.58 -8.08
C ARG A 20 -5.62 0.89 -6.63
N GLU A 21 -5.87 -0.04 -5.71
CA GLU A 21 -5.60 0.12 -4.28
C GLU A 21 -4.11 0.28 -4.03
N ARG A 22 -3.25 -0.49 -4.70
CA ARG A 22 -1.79 -0.35 -4.62
C ARG A 22 -1.32 1.04 -5.02
N LEU A 23 -1.91 1.61 -6.07
CA LEU A 23 -1.64 2.99 -6.50
C LEU A 23 -2.18 4.02 -5.50
N GLN A 24 -3.35 3.78 -4.91
CA GLN A 24 -3.96 4.67 -3.91
C GLN A 24 -3.18 4.72 -2.59
N VAL A 25 -2.45 3.66 -2.21
CA VAL A 25 -1.59 3.68 -1.02
C VAL A 25 -0.54 4.80 -1.12
N ALA A 26 -0.08 5.17 -2.32
CA ALA A 26 0.81 6.31 -2.49
C ALA A 26 0.18 7.63 -2.01
N ASN A 27 -1.14 7.79 -2.11
CA ASN A 27 -1.86 8.97 -1.64
C ASN A 27 -1.98 9.06 -0.11
N LEU A 28 -1.75 7.95 0.61
CA LEU A 28 -1.70 7.95 2.07
C LEU A 28 -0.35 8.49 2.61
N MET A 29 0.67 8.53 1.76
CA MET A 29 2.03 8.89 2.15
C MET A 29 2.10 10.39 2.43
N PRO A 30 2.62 10.82 3.59
CA PRO A 30 2.79 12.24 3.87
C PRO A 30 3.87 12.86 2.97
N GLU A 31 3.70 14.12 2.60
CA GLU A 31 4.77 14.88 1.93
C GLU A 31 5.98 15.12 2.85
N ARG A 32 5.73 15.22 4.16
CA ARG A 32 6.74 15.50 5.19
C ARG A 32 6.39 14.77 6.49
N GLY A 33 7.41 14.27 7.17
CA GLY A 33 7.28 13.57 8.45
C GLY A 33 8.65 13.39 9.09
N ASN A 34 8.70 12.69 10.21
CA ASN A 34 9.98 12.32 10.82
C ASN A 34 10.67 11.22 9.99
N PHE A 35 11.97 11.01 10.22
CA PHE A 35 12.77 10.06 9.44
C PHE A 35 12.21 8.63 9.46
N LEU A 36 11.71 8.17 10.60
CA LEU A 36 11.17 6.81 10.74
C LEU A 36 9.85 6.65 9.97
N GLU A 37 8.96 7.63 10.05
CA GLU A 37 7.72 7.66 9.27
C GLU A 37 7.99 7.61 7.77
N MET A 38 8.93 8.45 7.29
CA MET A 38 9.29 8.46 5.87
C MET A 38 9.95 7.15 5.44
N LEU A 39 10.73 6.51 6.31
CA LEU A 39 11.35 5.21 6.04
C LEU A 39 10.32 4.08 5.96
N VAL A 40 9.35 4.05 6.88
CA VAL A 40 8.22 3.09 6.85
C VAL A 40 7.40 3.27 5.58
N GLY A 41 7.02 4.51 5.25
CA GLY A 41 6.31 4.82 4.01
C GLY A 41 7.07 4.37 2.75
N LYS A 42 8.39 4.57 2.71
CA LYS A 42 9.25 4.09 1.62
C LYS A 42 9.26 2.56 1.50
N HIS A 43 9.32 1.84 2.62
CA HIS A 43 9.29 0.37 2.61
C HIS A 43 7.95 -0.16 2.12
N ILE A 44 6.85 0.46 2.56
CA ILE A 44 5.51 0.14 2.07
C ILE A 44 5.47 0.35 0.56
N GLN A 45 5.80 1.53 0.04
CA GLN A 45 5.78 1.79 -1.40
C GLN A 45 6.54 0.73 -2.20
N LYS A 46 7.75 0.37 -1.75
CA LYS A 46 8.57 -0.66 -2.40
C LYS A 46 7.88 -2.02 -2.49
N LYS A 47 7.06 -2.40 -1.50
CA LYS A 47 6.29 -3.66 -1.52
C LYS A 47 5.12 -3.62 -2.49
N LEU A 48 4.53 -2.44 -2.68
CA LEU A 48 3.37 -2.25 -3.56
C LEU A 48 3.75 -1.92 -5.02
N GLU A 49 5.03 -1.59 -5.29
CA GLU A 49 5.55 -1.31 -6.64
C GLU A 49 5.05 -2.33 -7.67
N LEU A 50 4.58 -1.81 -8.81
CA LEU A 50 4.17 -2.63 -9.95
C LEU A 50 5.42 -3.09 -10.70
N SER A 51 5.55 -4.39 -10.95
CA SER A 51 6.60 -4.91 -11.82
C SER A 51 6.34 -4.54 -13.29
N SER A 52 7.37 -4.58 -14.14
CA SER A 52 7.20 -4.35 -15.58
C SER A 52 6.21 -5.32 -16.22
N GLU A 53 6.19 -6.57 -15.77
CA GLU A 53 5.23 -7.58 -16.24
C GLU A 53 3.80 -7.22 -15.84
N GLU A 54 3.59 -6.74 -14.61
CA GLU A 54 2.27 -6.28 -14.15
C GLU A 54 1.81 -5.09 -15.01
N VAL A 55 2.69 -4.12 -15.24
CA VAL A 55 2.43 -2.92 -16.07
C VAL A 55 2.04 -3.29 -17.51
N GLU A 56 2.78 -4.20 -18.13
CA GLU A 56 2.50 -4.66 -19.50
C GLU A 56 1.18 -5.45 -19.57
N THR A 57 0.93 -6.33 -18.60
CA THR A 57 -0.26 -7.20 -18.53
C THR A 57 -1.54 -6.38 -18.49
N ILE A 58 -1.60 -5.40 -17.59
CA ILE A 58 -2.77 -4.52 -17.45
C ILE A 58 -2.81 -3.40 -18.48
N GLY A 59 -1.76 -3.27 -19.30
CA GLY A 59 -1.64 -2.22 -20.29
C GLY A 59 -1.62 -0.82 -19.67
N LEU A 60 -0.94 -0.65 -18.54
CA LEU A 60 -0.86 0.64 -17.85
C LEU A 60 -0.07 1.64 -18.69
N LYS A 61 -0.70 2.78 -18.97
CA LYS A 61 -0.18 3.84 -19.84
C LYS A 61 -0.48 5.20 -19.25
N ASN A 62 0.48 6.10 -19.39
CA ASN A 62 0.29 7.52 -19.10
C ASN A 62 -0.14 8.24 -20.39
N ASN A 63 -1.22 9.02 -20.32
CA ASN A 63 -1.75 9.82 -21.43
C ASN A 63 -2.02 11.26 -20.96
N GLN A 64 -2.50 12.12 -21.85
CA GLN A 64 -2.77 13.53 -21.53
C GLN A 64 -3.84 13.73 -20.43
N SER A 65 -4.66 12.71 -20.17
CA SER A 65 -5.74 12.70 -19.18
C SER A 65 -5.34 11.99 -17.88
N GLY A 66 -4.11 11.47 -17.79
CA GLY A 66 -3.56 10.79 -16.61
C GLY A 66 -3.17 9.33 -16.86
N VAL A 67 -3.18 8.54 -15.79
CA VAL A 67 -2.81 7.12 -15.82
C VAL A 67 -4.05 6.29 -16.12
N THR A 68 -3.98 5.40 -17.12
CA THR A 68 -5.06 4.51 -17.53
C THR A 68 -4.56 3.08 -17.70
N TRP A 69 -5.39 2.09 -17.41
CA TRP A 69 -5.11 0.67 -17.59
C TRP A 69 -6.41 -0.10 -17.88
N ASP A 70 -6.28 -1.36 -18.28
CA ASP A 70 -7.40 -2.26 -18.55
C ASP A 70 -7.93 -2.87 -17.24
N ALA A 71 -9.04 -2.34 -16.74
CA ALA A 71 -9.67 -2.80 -15.50
C ALA A 71 -10.09 -4.29 -15.54
N THR A 72 -10.31 -4.87 -16.73
CA THR A 72 -10.69 -6.28 -16.87
C THR A 72 -9.54 -7.24 -16.63
N LYS A 73 -8.31 -6.70 -16.58
CA LYS A 73 -7.07 -7.43 -16.35
C LYS A 73 -6.48 -7.16 -14.97
N GLU A 74 -7.17 -6.40 -14.12
CA GLU A 74 -6.75 -6.23 -12.73
C GLU A 74 -6.78 -7.57 -12.00
N PHE A 75 -5.84 -7.72 -11.07
CA PHE A 75 -5.73 -8.88 -10.20
C PHE A 75 -5.28 -8.42 -8.82
N ASP A 76 -5.71 -9.16 -7.81
CA ASP A 76 -5.29 -8.96 -6.44
C ASP A 76 -3.89 -9.52 -6.23
N LYS A 77 -3.11 -8.83 -5.39
CA LYS A 77 -1.81 -9.30 -4.94
C LYS A 77 -1.74 -9.24 -3.42
N ASP A 78 -1.35 -10.36 -2.84
CA ASP A 78 -1.10 -10.46 -1.40
C ASP A 78 0.20 -9.75 -1.05
N ILE A 79 0.09 -8.72 -0.21
CA ILE A 79 1.20 -7.91 0.28
C ILE A 79 1.41 -8.21 1.75
N GLU A 80 2.62 -8.64 2.11
CA GLU A 80 3.01 -8.85 3.51
C GLU A 80 3.48 -7.53 4.13
N LEU A 81 2.72 -7.06 5.13
CA LEU A 81 3.01 -5.87 5.90
C LEU A 81 3.33 -6.25 7.36
N THR A 82 4.27 -5.56 7.97
CA THR A 82 4.56 -5.66 9.39
C THR A 82 3.49 -4.90 10.19
N GLY A 83 3.35 -5.23 11.48
CA GLY A 83 2.46 -4.45 12.37
C GLY A 83 2.74 -2.94 12.34
N THR A 84 4.01 -2.53 12.29
CA THR A 84 4.38 -1.10 12.17
C THR A 84 3.89 -0.47 10.88
N GLU A 85 3.95 -1.18 9.75
CA GLU A 85 3.49 -0.68 8.46
C GLU A 85 1.96 -0.56 8.41
N ILE A 86 1.24 -1.52 8.99
CA ILE A 86 -0.23 -1.45 9.10
C ILE A 86 -0.67 -0.31 10.00
N GLU A 87 -0.10 -0.19 11.20
CA GLU A 87 -0.44 0.91 12.11
C GLU A 87 -0.10 2.27 11.50
N PHE A 88 1.00 2.36 10.74
CA PHE A 88 1.29 3.56 9.96
C PHE A 88 0.16 3.86 8.97
N LEU A 89 -0.26 2.91 8.12
CA LEU A 89 -1.35 3.15 7.16
C LEU A 89 -2.67 3.54 7.83
N LYS A 90 -3.05 2.87 8.93
CA LYS A 90 -4.23 3.24 9.73
C LYS A 90 -4.13 4.68 10.25
N SER A 91 -2.96 5.08 10.76
CA SER A 91 -2.74 6.45 11.22
C SER A 91 -2.94 7.48 10.11
N ARG A 92 -2.53 7.16 8.87
CA ARG A 92 -2.73 8.03 7.69
C ARG A 92 -4.20 8.13 7.31
N ILE A 93 -4.93 7.02 7.33
CA ILE A 93 -6.38 7.01 7.06
C ILE A 93 -7.12 7.84 8.12
N ASN A 94 -6.80 7.66 9.40
CA ASN A 94 -7.41 8.43 10.48
C ASN A 94 -7.13 9.92 10.34
N ALA A 95 -5.91 10.32 9.99
CA ALA A 95 -5.57 11.73 9.77
C ALA A 95 -6.41 12.36 8.63
N LEU A 96 -6.61 11.65 7.51
CA LEU A 96 -7.49 12.12 6.43
C LEU A 96 -8.96 12.16 6.84
N SER A 97 -9.41 11.21 7.66
CA SER A 97 -10.77 11.19 8.20
C SER A 97 -11.01 12.37 9.14
N GLU A 98 -10.05 12.71 9.99
CA GLU A 98 -10.13 13.83 10.94
C GLU A 98 -10.22 15.19 10.22
N THR A 99 -9.57 15.32 9.06
CA THR A 99 -9.61 16.55 8.24
C THR A 99 -10.78 16.59 7.25
N ASN A 100 -11.61 15.53 7.18
CA ASN A 100 -12.66 15.34 6.17
C ASN A 100 -12.15 15.29 4.72
N ASP A 101 -10.91 14.88 4.51
CA ASP A 101 -10.26 14.82 3.19
C ASP A 101 -10.24 13.40 2.60
N LEU A 102 -10.91 12.43 3.22
CA LEU A 102 -10.92 11.04 2.77
C LEU A 102 -11.78 10.87 1.50
N PRO A 103 -11.19 10.53 0.33
CA PRO A 103 -11.96 10.39 -0.90
C PRO A 103 -12.80 9.11 -0.89
N PHE A 104 -14.04 9.19 -1.39
CA PHE A 104 -14.92 8.00 -1.51
C PHE A 104 -14.29 6.87 -2.36
N SER A 105 -13.46 7.22 -3.33
CA SER A 105 -12.75 6.25 -4.17
C SER A 105 -11.75 5.38 -3.40
N MET A 106 -11.35 5.76 -2.19
CA MET A 106 -10.38 5.04 -1.34
C MET A 106 -11.04 4.15 -0.28
N ILE A 107 -12.38 4.11 -0.20
CA ILE A 107 -13.08 3.38 0.86
C ILE A 107 -12.73 1.87 0.86
N GLY A 108 -12.66 1.24 -0.32
CA GLY A 108 -12.27 -0.17 -0.43
C GLY A 108 -10.88 -0.47 0.16
N LEU A 109 -9.88 0.38 -0.16
CA LEU A 109 -8.55 0.31 0.45
C LEU A 109 -8.63 0.50 1.97
N CYS A 110 -9.42 1.46 2.44
CA CYS A 110 -9.55 1.75 3.87
C CYS A 110 -10.14 0.57 4.63
N GLU A 111 -11.19 -0.07 4.13
CA GLU A 111 -11.79 -1.26 4.74
C GLU A 111 -10.76 -2.39 4.89
N LYS A 112 -9.97 -2.65 3.85
CA LYS A 112 -8.92 -3.70 3.87
C LYS A 112 -7.81 -3.40 4.88
N VAL A 113 -7.37 -2.14 4.97
CA VAL A 113 -6.32 -1.73 5.92
C VAL A 113 -6.83 -1.72 7.36
N MET A 114 -8.06 -1.26 7.60
CA MET A 114 -8.64 -1.11 8.93
C MET A 114 -9.16 -2.43 9.53
N ALA A 115 -9.42 -3.46 8.69
CA ALA A 115 -9.87 -4.79 9.14
C ALA A 115 -8.74 -5.65 9.74
N ASN A 116 -7.48 -5.26 9.53
CA ASN A 116 -6.30 -5.90 10.11
C ASN A 116 -5.74 -5.04 11.25
#